data_AF-A0A221SN48-F1
#
_entry.id   AF-A0A221SN48-F1
#
_cell.length_a   1.000
_cell.length_b   1.000
_cell.length_c   1.000
_cell.angle_alpha   90.00
_cell.angle_beta   90.00
_cell.angle_gamma   90.00
#
_symmetry.space_group_name_H-M   'P 1'
#
loop_
_entity.id
_entity.type
_entity.pdbx_description
1 polymer ?
#
loop_
_entity_poly.entity_id
_entity_poly.type
_entity_poly.pdbx_seq_one_letter_code
_entity_poly.pdbx_strand_id
1 'polypeptide(L)'
;TGGQCELGFRFATLVQAADYLMTYKYVIKNVGKKYGKTITFMPKPLFNDNGSGMHVHQSIWKDGQPLFAGDQYAGFSQMGLHYIGGILKHAPALLAITNPTTNSYKRLVPGFEAPVNLAYSQGNRSASVRIPLSGANPKAERSEFRCPDASSNPYLAFAAMLCARLDSIKN
;
A
#
# COMPACT_ATOMS: atom_id res chain seq x y z
N THR A 1 -0.02 -2.76 23.77
CA THR A 1 -0.03 -3.17 22.36
C THR A 1 -0.05 -4.68 22.26
N GLY A 2 -0.73 -5.24 21.28
CA GLY A 2 -0.83 -6.70 21.07
C GLY A 2 0.41 -7.38 20.47
N GLY A 3 1.62 -6.87 20.74
CA GLY A 3 2.84 -7.34 20.07
C GLY A 3 2.89 -7.02 18.57
N GLN A 4 2.34 -5.87 18.16
CA GLN A 4 2.38 -5.43 16.77
C GLN A 4 3.83 -5.15 16.34
N CYS A 5 4.24 -5.72 15.20
CA CYS A 5 5.58 -5.57 14.64
C CYS A 5 5.50 -5.44 13.11
N GLU A 6 6.54 -4.85 12.51
CA GLU A 6 6.69 -4.70 11.06
C GLU A 6 8.12 -5.08 10.64
N LEU A 7 8.25 -5.73 9.48
CA LEU A 7 9.52 -5.97 8.81
C LEU A 7 9.41 -5.42 7.38
N GLY A 8 10.31 -4.50 7.03
CA GLY A 8 10.38 -3.98 5.67
C GLY A 8 11.12 -4.96 4.74
N PHE A 9 10.63 -5.14 3.52
CA PHE A 9 11.37 -5.79 2.44
C PHE A 9 11.47 -4.88 1.22
N ARG A 10 12.52 -5.07 0.43
CA ARG A 10 12.79 -4.25 -0.76
C ARG A 10 11.74 -4.53 -1.83
N PHE A 11 11.32 -3.47 -2.53
CA PHE A 11 10.39 -3.57 -3.66
C PHE A 11 10.94 -4.47 -4.77
N ALA A 12 10.04 -4.99 -5.60
CA ALA A 12 10.34 -5.82 -6.76
C ALA A 12 9.33 -5.55 -7.88
N THR A 13 9.47 -6.26 -9.00
CA THR A 13 8.44 -6.29 -10.05
C THR A 13 7.14 -6.88 -9.50
N LEU A 14 6.00 -6.60 -10.15
CA LEU A 14 4.67 -6.86 -9.59
C LEU A 14 4.47 -8.29 -9.07
N VAL A 15 4.75 -9.30 -9.90
CA VAL A 15 4.58 -10.72 -9.53
C VAL A 15 5.56 -11.10 -8.42
N GLN A 16 6.83 -10.73 -8.57
CA GLN A 16 7.87 -11.03 -7.60
C GLN A 16 7.59 -10.37 -6.22
N ALA A 17 7.02 -9.17 -6.19
CA ALA A 17 6.62 -8.51 -4.95
C ALA A 17 5.46 -9.27 -4.26
N ALA A 18 4.54 -9.85 -5.05
CA ALA A 18 3.47 -10.69 -4.51
C ALA A 18 4.03 -12.01 -3.95
N ASP A 19 4.97 -12.64 -4.66
CA ASP A 19 5.71 -13.82 -4.17
C ASP A 19 6.41 -13.50 -2.85
N TYR A 20 7.12 -12.36 -2.79
CA TYR A 20 7.80 -11.89 -1.58
C TYR A 20 6.82 -11.71 -0.41
N LEU A 21 5.63 -11.16 -0.64
CA LEU A 21 4.65 -11.02 0.44
C LEU A 21 4.13 -12.39 0.92
N MET A 22 3.94 -13.35 0.02
CA MET A 22 3.53 -14.71 0.38
C MET A 22 4.62 -15.41 1.20
N THR A 23 5.88 -15.34 0.76
CA THR A 23 7.04 -15.83 1.51
C THR A 23 7.18 -15.13 2.85
N TYR A 24 7.01 -13.81 2.90
CA TYR A 24 7.03 -13.01 4.12
C TYR A 24 6.02 -13.51 5.16
N LYS A 25 4.76 -13.70 4.74
CA LYS A 25 3.70 -14.22 5.62
C LYS A 25 4.00 -15.65 6.08
N TYR A 26 4.54 -16.49 5.20
CA TYR A 26 4.90 -17.86 5.51
C TYR A 26 6.03 -17.93 6.54
N VAL A 27 7.15 -17.25 6.28
CA VAL A 27 8.33 -17.28 7.16
C VAL A 27 7.98 -16.75 8.54
N ILE A 28 7.30 -15.60 8.64
CA ILE A 28 6.96 -15.01 9.93
C ILE A 28 6.07 -15.93 10.75
N LYS A 29 5.05 -16.55 10.15
CA LYS A 29 4.19 -17.51 10.86
C LYS A 29 4.98 -18.72 11.36
N ASN A 30 5.86 -19.29 10.54
CA ASN A 30 6.64 -20.47 10.91
C ASN A 30 7.69 -20.16 11.97
N VAL A 31 8.36 -19.00 11.89
CA VAL A 31 9.26 -18.52 12.94
C VAL A 31 8.49 -18.29 14.23
N GLY A 32 7.32 -17.63 14.18
CA GLY A 32 6.44 -17.48 15.33
C GLY A 32 6.10 -18.83 15.97
N LYS A 33 5.70 -19.81 15.15
CA LYS A 33 5.40 -21.18 15.61
C LYS A 33 6.60 -21.86 16.28
N LYS A 34 7.82 -21.70 15.72
CA LYS A 34 9.07 -22.25 16.27
C LYS A 34 9.32 -21.74 17.70
N TYR A 35 8.96 -20.49 17.99
CA TYR A 35 9.10 -19.87 19.32
C TYR A 35 7.82 -19.95 20.18
N GLY A 36 6.89 -20.85 19.85
CA GLY A 36 5.66 -21.04 20.63
C GLY A 36 4.69 -19.85 20.58
N LYS A 37 4.76 -19.01 19.55
CA LYS A 37 3.87 -17.87 19.31
C LYS A 37 2.90 -18.17 18.16
N THR A 38 1.79 -17.42 18.12
CA THR A 38 0.86 -17.39 16.99
C THR A 38 0.89 -16.01 16.35
N ILE A 39 0.96 -15.94 15.02
CA ILE A 39 1.03 -14.68 14.27
C ILE A 39 -0.21 -14.55 13.40
N THR A 40 -0.82 -13.37 13.44
CA THR A 40 -1.95 -12.99 12.58
C THR A 40 -1.63 -11.78 11.72
N PHE A 41 -2.20 -11.78 10.51
CA PHE A 41 -2.19 -10.65 9.58
C PHE A 41 -3.58 -10.02 9.45
N MET A 42 -4.48 -10.31 10.40
CA MET A 42 -5.82 -9.72 10.41
C MET A 42 -5.73 -8.19 10.56
N PRO A 43 -6.61 -7.41 9.91
CA PRO A 43 -6.47 -5.95 9.87
C PRO A 43 -6.70 -5.26 11.21
N LYS A 44 -7.58 -5.81 12.05
CA LYS A 44 -7.95 -5.24 13.36
C LYS A 44 -8.21 -6.36 14.36
N PRO A 45 -7.16 -6.97 14.96
CA PRO A 45 -7.32 -8.06 15.92
C PRO A 45 -7.77 -7.56 17.30
N LEU A 46 -7.44 -6.31 17.66
CA LEU A 46 -7.75 -5.71 18.96
C LEU A 46 -8.62 -4.46 18.77
N PHE A 47 -9.66 -4.33 19.60
CA PHE A 47 -10.44 -3.11 19.71
C PHE A 47 -9.65 -2.03 20.46
N ASN A 48 -9.84 -0.76 20.10
CA ASN A 48 -9.20 0.41 20.72
C ASN A 48 -7.65 0.46 20.69
N ASP A 49 -7.01 -0.34 19.85
CA ASP A 49 -5.56 -0.31 19.57
C ASP A 49 -5.33 -0.24 18.05
N ASN A 50 -4.12 0.04 17.60
CA ASN A 50 -3.79 0.15 16.17
C ASN A 50 -4.12 -1.14 15.38
N GLY A 51 -4.53 -0.96 14.13
CA GLY A 51 -4.74 -2.05 13.18
C GLY A 51 -3.48 -2.35 12.36
N SER A 52 -3.44 -3.50 11.70
CA SER A 52 -2.36 -3.89 10.80
C SER A 52 -2.74 -3.58 9.36
N GLY A 53 -1.97 -2.68 8.72
CA GLY A 53 -2.10 -2.35 7.30
C GLY A 53 -1.08 -3.09 6.43
N MET A 54 -1.21 -2.88 5.12
CA MET A 54 -0.22 -3.26 4.13
C MET A 54 -0.09 -2.08 3.16
N HIS A 55 0.72 -1.09 3.53
CA HIS A 55 0.92 0.05 2.65
C HIS A 55 1.71 -0.40 1.41
N VAL A 56 1.25 -0.01 0.23
CA VAL A 56 1.84 -0.46 -1.03
C VAL A 56 2.45 0.72 -1.76
N HIS A 57 3.77 0.71 -1.85
CA HIS A 57 4.55 1.68 -2.61
C HIS A 57 4.66 1.24 -4.07
N GLN A 58 4.32 2.11 -5.01
CA GLN A 58 4.36 1.81 -6.45
C GLN A 58 4.94 2.97 -7.25
N SER A 59 5.79 2.63 -8.22
CA SER A 59 6.33 3.49 -9.26
C SER A 59 6.43 2.75 -10.58
N ILE A 60 6.34 3.48 -11.70
CA ILE A 60 6.47 2.93 -13.05
C ILE A 60 7.83 3.34 -13.62
N TRP A 61 8.47 2.40 -14.30
CA TRP A 61 9.78 2.55 -14.91
C TRP A 61 9.72 2.12 -16.36
N LYS A 62 10.49 2.80 -17.21
CA LYS A 62 10.67 2.44 -18.61
C LYS A 62 12.12 2.67 -18.98
N ASP A 63 12.74 1.69 -19.64
CA ASP A 63 14.14 1.75 -20.10
C ASP A 63 15.12 2.18 -18.99
N GLY A 64 14.89 1.69 -17.76
CA GLY A 64 15.71 2.00 -16.58
C GLY A 64 15.48 3.37 -15.95
N GLN A 65 14.55 4.17 -16.48
CA GLN A 65 14.24 5.51 -15.97
C GLN A 65 12.93 5.54 -15.16
N PRO A 66 12.90 6.20 -13.99
CA PRO A 66 11.69 6.38 -13.20
C PRO A 66 10.78 7.40 -13.87
N LEU A 67 9.53 7.02 -14.12
CA LEU A 67 8.58 7.90 -14.83
C LEU A 67 7.80 8.82 -13.90
N PHE A 68 7.94 8.67 -12.58
CA PHE A 68 7.19 9.46 -11.60
C PHE A 68 7.92 10.71 -11.15
N ALA A 69 9.21 10.84 -11.40
CA ALA A 69 9.94 12.05 -11.06
C ALA A 69 9.66 13.15 -12.10
N GLY A 70 9.45 14.38 -11.63
CA GLY A 70 9.17 15.55 -12.45
C GLY A 70 9.19 16.85 -11.65
N ASP A 71 8.53 17.88 -12.18
CA ASP A 71 8.52 19.25 -11.67
C ASP A 71 7.17 19.67 -11.06
N GLN A 72 6.22 18.74 -10.98
CA GLN A 72 4.90 18.97 -10.41
C GLN A 72 4.93 18.84 -8.87
N TYR A 73 3.73 18.88 -8.27
CA TYR A 73 3.56 18.76 -6.83
C TYR A 73 4.41 17.62 -6.24
N ALA A 74 5.17 17.93 -5.18
CA ALA A 74 6.01 16.99 -4.46
C ALA A 74 7.11 16.30 -5.30
N GLY A 75 7.54 16.91 -6.42
CA GLY A 75 8.58 16.36 -7.30
C GLY A 75 8.06 15.27 -8.24
N PHE A 76 6.75 15.17 -8.41
CA PHE A 76 6.13 14.21 -9.32
C PHE A 76 6.13 14.71 -10.77
N SER A 77 6.03 13.78 -11.71
CA SER A 77 5.63 14.06 -13.08
C SER A 77 4.10 14.18 -13.19
N GLN A 78 3.61 14.78 -14.27
CA GLN A 78 2.18 14.79 -14.58
C GLN A 78 1.60 13.36 -14.63
N MET A 79 2.36 12.42 -15.21
CA MET A 79 1.98 11.01 -15.27
C MET A 79 1.84 10.41 -13.87
N GLY A 80 2.75 10.73 -12.94
CA GLY A 80 2.66 10.29 -11.55
C GLY A 80 1.42 10.84 -10.85
N LEU A 81 1.03 12.09 -11.11
CA LEU A 81 -0.19 12.67 -10.54
C LEU A 81 -1.46 12.02 -11.12
N HIS A 82 -1.51 11.78 -12.43
CA HIS A 82 -2.60 11.02 -13.07
C HIS A 82 -2.68 9.58 -12.52
N TYR A 83 -1.54 8.93 -12.31
CA TYR A 83 -1.46 7.61 -11.70
C TYR A 83 -2.13 7.58 -10.31
N ILE A 84 -1.98 8.63 -9.50
CA ILE A 84 -2.68 8.77 -8.21
C ILE A 84 -4.18 8.97 -8.41
N GLY A 85 -4.59 9.77 -9.40
CA GLY A 85 -6.00 10.01 -9.74
C GLY A 85 -6.80 8.72 -9.95
N GLY A 86 -6.19 7.73 -10.59
CA GLY A 86 -6.82 6.42 -10.80
C GLY A 86 -7.12 5.64 -9.53
N ILE A 87 -6.24 5.70 -8.51
CA ILE A 87 -6.57 5.11 -7.21
C ILE A 87 -7.75 5.82 -6.58
N LEU A 88 -7.74 7.15 -6.57
CA LEU A 88 -8.78 7.92 -5.89
C LEU A 88 -10.15 7.72 -6.56
N LYS A 89 -10.18 7.67 -7.90
CA LYS A 89 -11.40 7.42 -8.69
C LYS A 89 -11.96 6.01 -8.45
N HIS A 90 -11.10 4.99 -8.43
CA HIS A 90 -11.52 3.59 -8.34
C HIS A 90 -11.46 3.01 -6.92
N ALA A 91 -11.16 3.82 -5.91
CA ALA A 91 -10.93 3.35 -4.55
C ALA A 91 -12.05 2.46 -4.00
N PRO A 92 -13.35 2.81 -4.10
CA PRO A 92 -14.41 1.95 -3.58
C PRO A 92 -14.40 0.53 -4.18
N ALA A 93 -14.17 0.42 -5.50
CA ALA A 93 -14.05 -0.88 -6.18
C ALA A 93 -12.76 -1.61 -5.79
N LEU A 94 -11.64 -0.89 -5.67
CA LEU A 94 -10.37 -1.46 -5.23
C LEU A 94 -10.45 -2.06 -3.83
N LEU A 95 -11.15 -1.42 -2.89
CA LEU A 95 -11.26 -1.89 -1.51
C LEU A 95 -11.90 -3.30 -1.43
N ALA A 96 -12.76 -3.68 -2.37
CA ALA A 96 -13.28 -5.06 -2.43
C ALA A 96 -12.17 -6.11 -2.60
N ILE A 97 -11.04 -5.74 -3.20
CA ILE A 97 -9.90 -6.61 -3.47
C ILE A 97 -8.77 -6.38 -2.47
N THR A 98 -8.48 -5.12 -2.14
CA THR A 98 -7.37 -4.74 -1.24
C THR A 98 -7.71 -4.84 0.24
N ASN A 99 -9.01 -4.92 0.57
CA ASN A 99 -9.56 -4.97 1.92
C ASN A 99 -10.74 -5.98 1.99
N PRO A 100 -10.54 -7.25 1.59
CA PRO A 100 -11.62 -8.17 1.23
C PRO A 100 -12.37 -8.80 2.42
N THR A 101 -12.10 -8.36 3.66
CA THR A 101 -12.73 -8.93 4.86
C THR A 101 -13.60 -7.91 5.57
N THR A 102 -14.63 -8.37 6.27
CA THR A 102 -15.42 -7.52 7.20
C THR A 102 -14.52 -6.89 8.28
N ASN A 103 -13.45 -7.58 8.68
CA ASN A 103 -12.47 -7.08 9.64
C ASN A 103 -11.65 -5.90 9.11
N SER A 104 -11.48 -5.77 7.79
CA SER A 104 -10.80 -4.63 7.15
C SER A 104 -11.51 -3.31 7.48
N TYR A 105 -12.84 -3.33 7.46
CA TYR A 105 -13.66 -2.15 7.73
C TYR A 105 -13.74 -1.80 9.22
N LYS A 106 -13.29 -2.69 10.11
CA LYS A 106 -13.02 -2.34 11.53
C LYS A 106 -11.69 -1.61 11.69
N ARG A 107 -10.77 -1.71 10.72
CA ARG A 107 -9.53 -0.93 10.65
C ARG A 107 -9.77 0.44 10.01
N LEU A 108 -10.53 0.50 8.91
CA LEU A 108 -10.82 1.73 8.16
C LEU A 108 -11.90 2.58 8.84
N VAL A 109 -11.60 3.07 10.04
CA VAL A 109 -12.47 3.97 10.81
C VAL A 109 -11.71 5.25 11.19
N PRO A 110 -12.40 6.40 11.33
CA PRO A 110 -11.77 7.62 11.83
C PRO A 110 -11.12 7.41 13.22
N GLY A 111 -10.04 8.13 13.49
CA GLY A 111 -9.41 8.18 14.82
C GLY A 111 -8.23 7.24 15.06
N PHE A 112 -7.88 6.38 14.09
CA PHE A 112 -6.65 5.58 14.11
C PHE A 112 -5.79 5.90 12.87
N GLU A 113 -4.58 5.34 12.78
CA GLU A 113 -3.63 5.61 11.68
C GLU A 113 -4.11 5.20 10.27
N ALA A 114 -5.27 4.55 10.16
CA ALA A 114 -5.84 4.07 8.91
C ALA A 114 -6.57 5.19 8.15
N PRO A 115 -6.27 5.40 6.87
CA PRO A 115 -6.85 6.51 6.12
C PRO A 115 -8.29 6.20 5.67
N VAL A 116 -9.18 7.16 5.89
CA VAL A 116 -10.57 7.15 5.40
C VAL A 116 -10.84 8.23 4.34
N ASN A 117 -9.94 9.22 4.22
CA ASN A 117 -10.09 10.32 3.29
C ASN A 117 -9.39 10.00 1.96
N LEU A 118 -10.18 9.96 0.88
CA LEU A 118 -9.71 9.77 -0.48
C LEU A 118 -9.07 11.05 -1.02
N ALA A 119 -7.88 11.34 -0.51
CA ALA A 119 -7.01 12.42 -0.95
C ALA A 119 -5.56 11.92 -1.08
N TYR A 120 -4.73 12.72 -1.74
CA TYR A 120 -3.29 12.54 -1.77
C TYR A 120 -2.56 13.74 -1.16
N SER A 121 -1.41 13.50 -0.53
CA SER A 121 -0.60 14.55 0.08
C SER A 121 0.83 14.07 0.33
N GLN A 122 1.79 15.00 0.27
CA GLN A 122 3.17 14.73 0.67
C GLN A 122 3.29 14.72 2.21
N GLY A 123 3.85 13.65 2.77
CA GLY A 123 4.12 13.53 4.21
C GLY A 123 2.90 13.31 5.13
N ASN A 124 1.71 13.78 4.76
CA ASN A 124 0.51 13.67 5.59
C ASN A 124 0.06 12.21 5.76
N ARG A 125 -0.12 11.80 7.02
CA ARG A 125 -0.54 10.45 7.39
C ARG A 125 -2.06 10.25 7.52
N SER A 126 -2.89 11.26 7.25
CA SER A 126 -4.35 11.09 7.16
C SER A 126 -4.87 10.83 5.74
N ALA A 127 -4.04 11.06 4.72
CA ALA A 127 -4.38 10.82 3.31
C ALA A 127 -4.29 9.33 2.95
N SER A 128 -5.23 8.87 2.11
CA SER A 128 -5.26 7.51 1.56
C SER A 128 -4.06 7.21 0.65
N VAL A 129 -3.60 8.20 -0.11
CA VAL A 129 -2.39 8.13 -0.91
C VAL A 129 -1.35 9.10 -0.34
N ARG A 130 -0.21 8.59 0.09
CA ARG A 130 0.90 9.40 0.55
C ARG A 130 1.95 9.50 -0.55
N ILE A 131 2.50 10.69 -0.74
CA ILE A 131 3.77 10.88 -1.46
C ILE A 131 4.87 10.96 -0.40
N PRO A 132 5.74 9.93 -0.27
CA PRO A 132 6.83 9.97 0.69
C PRO A 132 7.85 11.06 0.33
N LEU A 133 8.57 11.58 1.32
CA LEU A 133 9.72 12.44 1.06
C LEU A 133 10.86 11.60 0.47
N SER A 134 11.19 11.85 -0.78
CA SER A 134 12.18 11.08 -1.57
C SER A 134 13.57 11.72 -1.60
N GLY A 135 13.73 12.91 -1.00
CA GLY A 135 14.92 13.73 -1.16
C GLY A 135 15.10 14.19 -2.62
N ALA A 136 16.33 14.47 -3.03
CA ALA A 136 16.65 14.89 -4.40
C ALA A 136 16.84 13.71 -5.39
N ASN A 137 16.53 12.47 -5.00
CA ASN A 137 16.81 11.29 -5.83
C ASN A 137 15.56 10.88 -6.65
N PRO A 138 15.55 11.09 -7.98
CA PRO A 138 14.42 10.72 -8.84
C PRO A 138 14.05 9.22 -8.77
N LYS A 139 15.04 8.36 -8.49
CA LYS A 139 14.85 6.90 -8.40
C LYS A 139 14.03 6.47 -7.17
N ALA A 140 13.88 7.35 -6.19
CA ALA A 140 13.08 7.09 -5.01
C ALA A 140 11.62 7.56 -5.18
N GLU A 141 11.26 8.26 -6.26
CA GLU A 141 9.93 8.85 -6.40
C GLU A 141 8.84 7.79 -6.60
N ARG A 142 7.80 7.83 -5.75
CA ARG A 142 6.80 6.76 -5.64
C ARG A 142 5.53 7.20 -4.94
N SER A 143 4.40 6.58 -5.29
CA SER A 143 3.14 6.74 -4.57
C SER A 143 2.97 5.62 -3.54
N GLU A 144 2.35 5.91 -2.39
CA GLU A 144 2.04 4.92 -1.35
C GLU A 144 0.53 4.88 -1.12
N PHE A 145 -0.12 3.78 -1.48
CA PHE A 145 -1.52 3.55 -1.14
C PHE A 145 -1.62 2.84 0.21
N ARG A 146 -2.33 3.45 1.16
CA ARG A 146 -2.28 3.09 2.59
C ARG A 146 -3.53 2.36 3.09
N CYS A 147 -4.58 2.34 2.28
CA CYS A 147 -5.79 1.59 2.58
C CYS A 147 -5.59 0.06 2.64
N PRO A 148 -4.82 -0.60 1.74
CA PRO A 148 -4.74 -2.06 1.71
C PRO A 148 -4.30 -2.67 3.04
N ASP A 149 -4.71 -3.91 3.27
CA ASP A 149 -4.27 -4.70 4.41
C ASP A 149 -3.85 -6.12 3.99
N ALA A 150 -3.11 -6.78 4.88
CA ALA A 150 -2.47 -8.06 4.61
C ALA A 150 -3.46 -9.25 4.60
N SER A 151 -4.78 -9.01 4.73
CA SER A 151 -5.80 -10.03 4.47
C SER A 151 -6.04 -10.25 2.98
N SER A 152 -5.68 -9.27 2.14
CA SER A 152 -5.80 -9.35 0.69
C SER A 152 -4.90 -10.42 0.05
N ASN A 153 -5.31 -10.87 -1.13
CA ASN A 153 -4.47 -11.65 -2.03
C ASN A 153 -3.54 -10.68 -2.77
N PRO A 154 -2.21 -10.74 -2.59
CA PRO A 154 -1.30 -9.75 -3.17
C PRO A 154 -1.32 -9.74 -4.70
N TYR A 155 -1.50 -10.89 -5.35
CA TYR A 155 -1.54 -10.95 -6.81
C TYR A 155 -2.73 -10.14 -7.35
N LEU A 156 -3.91 -10.33 -6.76
CA LEU A 156 -5.12 -9.60 -7.16
C LEU A 156 -5.06 -8.14 -6.75
N ALA A 157 -4.62 -7.85 -5.52
CA ALA A 157 -4.51 -6.49 -5.01
C ALA A 157 -3.55 -5.67 -5.87
N PHE A 158 -2.37 -6.20 -6.18
CA PHE A 158 -1.35 -5.46 -6.93
C PHE A 158 -1.76 -5.27 -8.39
N ALA A 159 -2.37 -6.28 -9.02
CA ALA A 159 -2.91 -6.16 -10.36
C ALA A 159 -4.06 -5.15 -10.44
N ALA A 160 -5.04 -5.21 -9.53
CA ALA A 160 -6.16 -4.28 -9.50
C ALA A 160 -5.69 -2.83 -9.31
N MET A 161 -4.75 -2.62 -8.39
CA MET A 161 -4.11 -1.32 -8.17
C MET A 161 -3.31 -0.83 -9.39
N LEU A 162 -2.74 -1.71 -10.21
CA LEU A 162 -2.09 -1.31 -11.45
C LEU A 162 -3.14 -0.89 -12.50
N CYS A 163 -4.17 -1.72 -12.70
CA CYS A 163 -5.24 -1.46 -13.67
C CYS A 163 -5.95 -0.14 -13.41
N ALA A 164 -6.37 0.12 -12.17
CA ALA A 164 -7.05 1.36 -11.79
C ALA A 164 -6.22 2.62 -12.11
N ARG A 165 -4.90 2.52 -12.01
CA ARG A 165 -4.02 3.65 -12.23
C ARG A 165 -3.62 3.84 -13.68
N LEU A 166 -3.48 2.76 -14.44
CA LEU A 166 -3.30 2.82 -15.88
C LEU A 166 -4.53 3.40 -16.58
N ASP A 167 -5.74 3.13 -16.07
CA ASP A 167 -6.97 3.75 -16.57
C ASP A 167 -6.92 5.28 -16.53
N SER A 168 -6.45 5.85 -15.42
CA SER A 168 -6.33 7.31 -15.29
C SER A 168 -5.17 7.94 -16.04
N ILE A 169 -4.18 7.15 -16.49
CA ILE A 169 -3.16 7.67 -17.41
C ILE A 169 -3.73 7.77 -18.85
N LYS A 170 -4.72 6.94 -19.18
CA LYS A 170 -5.32 6.88 -20.53
C LYS A 170 -6.47 7.85 -20.75
N ASN A 171 -7.16 8.27 -19.70
CA ASN A 171 -8.33 9.17 -19.72
C ASN A 171 -8.03 10.49 -19.03
#